data_AF-A0A2H1WE05-F1
#
_entry.id   AF-A0A2H1WE05-F1
#
_cell.length_a   1.000
_cell.length_b   1.000
_cell.length_c   1.000
_cell.angle_alpha   90.00
_cell.angle_beta   90.00
_cell.angle_gamma   90.00
#
_symmetry.space_group_name_H-M   'P 1'
#
loop_
_entity.id
_entity.type
_entity.pdbx_description
1 polymer ?
#
loop_
_entity_poly.entity_id
_entity_poly.type
_entity_poly.pdbx_seq_one_letter_code
_entity_poly.pdbx_strand_id
1 'polypeptide(L)'
;EKNFFHKVSTKISQPNIFILNNRWDASASEPEYLDQVRTQHANRCVDFLSRELRVCSPKEAEERIFFISAKEALLTRMREREKPVSSPILAEGHQVRYFEFVDFERKFEECISKSAVRTKFAQHSRRGKNIAAEVMAALEVVYNTATDQKAAKVEKQRVLHEQLSAIEDQLTTITRQMKDKINRMVESVEHKVSLTLSQEIRRLSALVDEYDTPFRTDRAHLDQYKRALHRHVESGLGSRLKKRLSADIGNEMDQAQKEMAERMYNILPIHKRAAAASYIIPHQQPFEVLYRLNCDNLCADFTEDLSFRFSYGITALIQRFQGKNSNKIALKNPPQYTQIPPSISSAPSSMEVARSNGPASLASHVGLSAEEWGLVSKFALGALTSQGTMGGLLLSGLLLKTVGWRVVAVTGCLYAALYVYERMTWTARAQQRVFKQQYVAHASKKLRLIVDLTSANCSHQVQQELSTMFARLCRLIDEATTEMDTELSEVKEAIKMLDTASTSAKKLRNKANYLSHELELFDDAFLKHN
;
A
#
# COMPACT_ATOMS: atom_id res chain seq x y z
N GLU A 1 82.55 -27.72 50.82
CA GLU A 1 81.58 -26.64 50.54
C GLU A 1 81.60 -26.18 49.08
N LYS A 2 82.74 -25.78 48.50
CA LYS A 2 82.83 -25.37 47.07
C LYS A 2 82.14 -26.32 46.08
N ASN A 3 82.35 -27.64 46.23
CA ASN A 3 81.71 -28.67 45.38
C ASN A 3 80.17 -28.62 45.38
N PHE A 4 79.55 -28.17 46.47
CA PHE A 4 78.09 -27.98 46.50
C PHE A 4 77.67 -26.84 45.58
N PHE A 5 78.35 -25.69 45.64
CA PHE A 5 78.05 -24.54 44.79
C PHE A 5 78.38 -24.78 43.31
N HIS A 6 79.37 -25.64 42.99
CA HIS A 6 79.53 -26.13 41.62
C HIS A 6 78.27 -26.86 41.13
N LYS A 7 77.70 -27.77 41.92
CA LYS A 7 76.43 -28.46 41.57
C LYS A 7 75.23 -27.50 41.47
N VAL A 8 75.21 -26.42 42.25
CA VAL A 8 74.16 -25.39 42.15
C VAL A 8 74.31 -24.61 40.84
N SER A 9 75.53 -24.20 40.49
CA SER A 9 75.82 -23.45 39.26
C SER A 9 75.53 -24.23 37.97
N THR A 10 75.54 -25.57 38.02
CA THR A 10 75.15 -26.39 36.85
C THR A 10 73.64 -26.53 36.68
N LYS A 11 72.85 -26.31 37.74
CA LYS A 11 71.38 -26.43 37.72
C LYS A 11 70.66 -25.10 37.55
N ILE A 12 71.27 -24.01 38.01
CA ILE A 12 70.69 -22.67 38.00
C ILE A 12 71.63 -21.77 37.19
N SER A 13 71.10 -21.06 36.19
CA SER A 13 71.86 -20.07 35.44
C SER A 13 72.13 -18.84 36.32
N GLN A 14 73.41 -18.53 36.55
CA GLN A 14 73.88 -17.35 37.32
C GLN A 14 73.19 -17.18 38.69
N PRO A 15 73.35 -18.14 39.63
CA PRO A 15 72.77 -18.02 40.97
C PRO A 15 73.36 -16.83 41.75
N ASN A 16 72.53 -16.17 42.55
CA ASN A 16 72.94 -15.12 43.48
C ASN A 16 73.58 -15.76 44.72
N ILE A 17 74.92 -15.82 44.73
CA ILE A 17 75.70 -16.41 45.82
C ILE A 17 76.41 -15.30 46.61
N PHE A 18 76.20 -15.29 47.93
CA PHE A 18 76.89 -14.43 48.89
C PHE A 18 77.81 -15.28 49.76
N ILE A 19 79.01 -14.76 50.07
CA ILE A 19 79.97 -15.45 50.94
C ILE A 19 80.19 -14.60 52.19
N LEU A 20 79.76 -15.15 53.33
CA LEU A 20 79.97 -14.54 54.64
C LEU A 20 81.12 -15.27 55.34
N ASN A 21 82.29 -14.63 55.38
CA ASN A 21 83.41 -15.08 56.20
C ASN A 21 83.07 -14.75 57.66
N ASN A 22 82.33 -15.67 58.31
CA ASN A 22 81.87 -15.52 59.68
C ASN A 22 82.98 -15.84 60.69
N ARG A 23 82.77 -15.43 61.95
CA ARG A 23 83.74 -15.49 63.06
C ARG A 23 84.97 -14.60 62.85
N TRP A 24 84.80 -13.48 62.15
CA TRP A 24 85.86 -12.51 61.93
C TRP A 24 86.27 -11.74 63.21
N ASP A 25 85.56 -11.95 64.32
CA ASP A 25 86.00 -11.51 65.65
C ASP A 25 87.27 -12.26 66.11
N ALA A 26 87.51 -13.49 65.65
CA ALA A 26 88.69 -14.27 66.05
C ALA A 26 90.01 -13.65 65.56
N SER A 27 90.00 -12.96 64.41
CA SER A 27 91.18 -12.31 63.85
C SER A 27 91.59 -11.05 64.62
N ALA A 28 90.74 -10.53 65.51
CA ALA A 28 91.08 -9.42 66.39
C ALA A 28 92.13 -9.81 67.45
N SER A 29 92.34 -11.12 67.69
CA SER A 29 93.39 -11.62 68.59
C SER A 29 94.80 -11.49 68.01
N GLU A 30 94.93 -11.36 66.68
CA GLU A 30 96.21 -11.31 65.94
C GLU A 30 96.21 -10.14 64.93
N PRO A 31 96.27 -8.88 65.41
CA PRO A 31 96.09 -7.70 64.56
C PRO A 31 97.19 -7.53 63.50
N GLU A 32 98.41 -8.04 63.74
CA GLU A 32 99.56 -7.91 62.82
C GLU A 32 99.33 -8.57 61.45
N TYR A 33 98.49 -9.60 61.38
CA TYR A 33 98.21 -10.35 60.15
C TYR A 33 96.82 -10.08 59.56
N LEU A 34 96.00 -9.25 60.22
CA LEU A 34 94.58 -9.09 59.92
C LEU A 34 94.34 -8.67 58.46
N ASP A 35 95.06 -7.66 57.97
CA ASP A 35 94.88 -7.16 56.61
C ASP A 35 95.35 -8.17 55.56
N GLN A 36 96.48 -8.85 55.80
CA GLN A 36 97.01 -9.86 54.88
C GLN A 36 96.05 -11.06 54.77
N VAL A 37 95.52 -11.53 55.89
CA VAL A 37 94.55 -12.63 55.93
C VAL A 37 93.23 -12.20 55.28
N ARG A 38 92.76 -10.97 55.53
CA ARG A 38 91.56 -10.43 54.88
C ARG A 38 91.70 -10.40 53.38
N THR A 39 92.79 -9.84 52.86
CA THR A 39 93.07 -9.78 51.41
C THR A 39 93.18 -11.17 50.81
N GLN A 40 93.83 -12.12 51.49
CA GLN A 40 93.92 -13.50 51.01
C GLN A 40 92.55 -14.17 50.90
N HIS A 41 91.71 -14.05 51.93
CA HIS A 41 90.35 -14.58 51.91
C HIS A 41 89.48 -13.91 50.85
N ALA A 42 89.56 -12.57 50.73
CA ALA A 42 88.82 -11.80 49.73
C ALA A 42 89.18 -12.26 48.32
N ASN A 43 90.47 -12.33 47.99
CA ASN A 43 90.96 -12.77 46.68
C ASN A 43 90.52 -14.21 46.35
N ARG A 44 90.63 -15.14 47.32
CA ARG A 44 90.17 -16.52 47.14
C ARG A 44 88.66 -16.61 46.88
N CYS A 45 87.87 -15.79 47.56
CA CYS A 45 86.42 -15.75 47.39
C CYS A 45 86.02 -15.09 46.06
N VAL A 46 86.71 -14.01 45.65
CA VAL A 46 86.51 -13.37 44.34
C VAL A 46 86.86 -14.35 43.22
N ASP A 47 87.99 -15.04 43.31
CA ASP A 47 88.38 -16.07 42.35
C ASP A 47 87.36 -17.20 42.27
N PHE A 48 86.84 -17.62 43.43
CA PHE A 48 85.81 -18.65 43.48
C PHE A 48 84.52 -18.22 42.75
N LEU A 49 84.00 -17.03 43.02
CA LEU A 49 82.76 -16.55 42.39
C LEU A 49 82.93 -16.20 40.91
N SER A 50 84.03 -15.53 40.55
CA SER A 50 84.23 -14.97 39.20
C SER A 50 84.97 -15.90 38.24
N ARG A 51 85.97 -16.66 38.70
CA ARG A 51 86.80 -17.54 37.84
C ARG A 51 86.36 -18.99 37.88
N GLU A 52 86.13 -19.54 39.08
CA GLU A 52 85.73 -20.94 39.26
C GLU A 52 84.24 -21.16 38.91
N LEU A 53 83.32 -20.42 39.54
CA LEU A 53 81.87 -20.56 39.29
C LEU A 53 81.39 -19.74 38.08
N ARG A 54 82.09 -18.67 37.71
CA ARG A 54 81.75 -17.77 36.59
C ARG A 54 80.32 -17.20 36.66
N VAL A 55 79.86 -16.91 37.88
CA VAL A 55 78.47 -16.45 38.13
C VAL A 55 78.33 -14.92 38.17
N CYS A 56 79.43 -14.19 38.35
CA CYS A 56 79.46 -12.73 38.38
C CYS A 56 80.83 -12.19 37.95
N SER A 57 80.91 -10.89 37.66
CA SER A 57 82.20 -10.24 37.38
C SER A 57 83.07 -10.13 38.65
N PRO A 58 84.39 -9.92 38.54
CA PRO A 58 85.25 -9.70 39.72
C PRO A 58 84.80 -8.53 40.59
N LYS A 59 84.35 -7.42 39.96
CA LYS A 59 83.84 -6.25 40.68
C LYS A 59 82.55 -6.55 41.45
N GLU A 60 81.62 -7.28 40.82
CA GLU A 60 80.39 -7.72 41.50
C GLU A 60 80.67 -8.75 42.59
N ALA A 61 81.71 -9.58 42.44
CA ALA A 61 82.10 -10.56 43.44
C ALA A 61 82.58 -9.88 44.73
N GLU A 62 83.34 -8.78 44.62
CA GLU A 62 83.78 -7.96 45.76
C GLU A 62 82.58 -7.45 46.58
N GLU A 63 81.47 -7.11 45.92
CA GLU A 63 80.25 -6.65 46.59
C GLU A 63 79.43 -7.77 47.26
N ARG A 64 79.78 -9.05 47.04
CA ARG A 64 79.07 -10.23 47.56
C ARG A 64 79.83 -10.96 48.68
N ILE A 65 81.00 -10.46 49.05
CA ILE A 65 81.89 -11.08 50.05
C ILE A 65 81.97 -10.16 51.26
N PHE A 66 81.68 -10.70 52.44
CA PHE A 66 81.63 -9.93 53.68
C PHE A 66 82.39 -10.65 54.79
N PHE A 67 83.04 -9.88 55.65
CA PHE A 67 83.77 -10.34 56.82
C PHE A 67 83.01 -9.91 58.08
N ILE A 68 82.34 -10.86 58.70
CA ILE A 68 81.35 -10.56 59.74
C ILE A 68 81.60 -11.36 61.02
N SER A 69 81.02 -10.88 62.12
CA SER A 69 80.76 -11.71 63.29
C SER A 69 79.27 -11.76 63.56
N ALA A 70 78.63 -12.86 63.17
CA ALA A 70 77.19 -13.07 63.42
C ALA A 70 76.88 -13.07 64.93
N LYS A 71 77.83 -13.51 65.77
CA LYS A 71 77.71 -13.49 67.23
C LYS A 71 77.65 -12.05 67.75
N GLU A 72 78.58 -11.19 67.33
CA GLU A 72 78.59 -9.80 67.76
C GLU A 72 77.36 -9.05 67.24
N ALA A 73 76.96 -9.27 65.97
CA ALA A 73 75.75 -8.67 65.41
C ALA A 73 74.48 -9.06 66.20
N LEU A 74 74.35 -10.34 66.59
CA LEU A 74 73.24 -10.81 67.42
C LEU A 74 73.26 -10.16 68.81
N LEU A 75 74.41 -10.16 69.48
CA LEU A 75 74.55 -9.56 70.82
C LEU A 75 74.27 -8.05 70.82
N THR A 76 74.71 -7.33 69.78
CA THR A 76 74.43 -5.90 69.60
C THR A 76 72.92 -5.65 69.43
N ARG A 77 72.24 -6.43 68.58
CA ARG A 77 70.77 -6.28 68.38
C ARG A 77 69.96 -6.68 69.61
N MET A 78 70.41 -7.70 70.35
CA MET A 78 69.78 -8.08 71.62
C MET A 78 69.92 -6.96 72.66
N ARG A 79 71.09 -6.30 72.74
CA ARG A 79 71.32 -5.12 73.58
C ARG A 79 70.44 -3.94 73.19
N GLU A 80 70.24 -3.70 71.89
CA GLU A 80 69.38 -2.61 71.41
C GLU A 80 67.89 -2.85 71.74
N ARG A 81 67.46 -4.13 71.86
CA ARG A 81 66.09 -4.50 72.23
C ARG A 81 65.86 -4.57 73.74
N GLU A 82 66.85 -4.97 74.53
CA GLU A 82 66.74 -5.16 75.99
C GLU A 82 67.81 -4.32 76.73
N LYS A 83 67.43 -3.49 77.71
CA LYS A 83 68.41 -2.74 78.53
C LYS A 83 69.30 -3.74 79.31
N PRO A 84 70.62 -3.83 79.04
CA PRO A 84 71.44 -4.91 79.59
C PRO A 84 71.88 -4.63 81.04
N VAL A 85 71.98 -5.69 81.85
CA VAL A 85 72.54 -5.67 83.22
C VAL A 85 74.05 -5.93 83.24
N SER A 86 74.63 -6.45 82.15
CA SER A 86 76.09 -6.52 81.95
C SER A 86 76.46 -6.33 80.48
N SER A 87 77.57 -5.63 80.23
CA SER A 87 78.07 -5.41 78.87
C SER A 87 78.85 -6.64 78.41
N PRO A 88 78.44 -7.33 77.33
CA PRO A 88 79.26 -8.41 76.77
C PRO A 88 80.58 -7.85 76.25
N ILE A 89 81.67 -8.57 76.52
CA ILE A 89 83.01 -8.24 76.02
C ILE A 89 83.01 -8.45 74.51
N LEU A 90 83.02 -7.35 73.75
CA LEU A 90 83.16 -7.35 72.30
C LEU A 90 84.62 -7.13 71.95
N ALA A 91 85.10 -7.79 70.89
CA ALA A 91 86.47 -7.63 70.46
C ALA A 91 86.70 -6.25 69.82
N GLU A 92 87.94 -5.79 69.77
CA GLU A 92 88.29 -4.54 69.10
C GLU A 92 87.82 -4.56 67.63
N GLY A 93 87.31 -3.43 67.14
CA GLY A 93 86.76 -3.31 65.79
C GLY A 93 85.34 -3.89 65.58
N HIS A 94 84.59 -4.26 66.64
CA HIS A 94 83.23 -4.83 66.50
C HIS A 94 82.27 -3.95 65.69
N GLN A 95 82.38 -2.62 65.78
CA GLN A 95 81.52 -1.70 65.06
C GLN A 95 81.70 -1.82 63.53
N VAL A 96 82.93 -2.05 63.07
CA VAL A 96 83.24 -2.24 61.64
C VAL A 96 82.59 -3.53 61.14
N ARG A 97 82.74 -4.63 61.90
CA ARG A 97 82.11 -5.93 61.58
C ARG A 97 80.58 -5.85 61.61
N TYR A 98 80.00 -5.05 62.51
CA TYR A 98 78.56 -4.81 62.56
C TYR A 98 78.06 -4.01 61.36
N PHE A 99 78.75 -2.94 60.98
CA PHE A 99 78.41 -2.19 59.76
C PHE A 99 78.52 -3.05 58.50
N GLU A 100 79.53 -3.93 58.42
CA GLU A 100 79.68 -4.88 57.30
C GLU A 100 78.55 -5.91 57.25
N PHE A 101 78.02 -6.34 58.41
CA PHE A 101 76.82 -7.18 58.48
C PHE A 101 75.56 -6.45 57.99
N VAL A 102 75.38 -5.19 58.36
CA VAL A 102 74.27 -4.36 57.88
C VAL A 102 74.38 -4.10 56.38
N ASP A 103 75.58 -3.86 55.85
CA ASP A 103 75.81 -3.71 54.41
C ASP A 103 75.46 -5.00 53.65
N PHE A 104 75.82 -6.17 54.20
CA PHE A 104 75.39 -7.45 53.67
C PHE A 104 73.87 -7.55 53.57
N GLU A 105 73.13 -7.28 54.65
CA GLU A 105 71.67 -7.40 54.64
C GLU A 105 71.03 -6.49 53.60
N ARG A 106 71.50 -5.24 53.51
CA ARG A 106 71.04 -4.28 52.50
C ARG A 106 71.26 -4.80 51.08
N LYS A 107 72.47 -5.26 50.77
CA LYS A 107 72.81 -5.80 49.43
C LYS A 107 72.09 -7.11 49.12
N PHE A 108 71.87 -7.94 50.14
CA PHE A 108 71.11 -9.18 50.01
C PHE A 108 69.63 -8.91 49.70
N GLU A 109 68.99 -8.00 50.43
CA GLU A 109 67.60 -7.58 50.21
C GLU A 109 67.40 -6.98 48.82
N GLU A 110 68.31 -6.11 48.39
CA GLU A 110 68.30 -5.53 47.05
C GLU A 110 68.44 -6.61 45.96
N CYS A 111 69.37 -7.55 46.14
CA CYS A 111 69.61 -8.62 45.17
C CYS A 111 68.42 -9.59 45.06
N ILE A 112 67.84 -10.02 46.19
CA ILE A 112 66.74 -10.99 46.19
C ILE A 112 65.44 -10.37 45.68
N SER A 113 65.14 -9.12 46.03
CA SER A 113 63.93 -8.42 45.56
C SER A 113 63.98 -8.17 44.05
N LYS A 114 65.06 -7.61 43.53
CA LYS A 114 65.24 -7.31 42.10
C LYS A 114 65.20 -8.57 41.24
N SER A 115 65.98 -9.58 41.62
CA SER A 115 66.05 -10.82 40.83
C SER A 115 64.75 -11.64 40.89
N ALA A 116 64.05 -11.66 42.03
CA ALA A 116 62.77 -12.33 42.17
C ALA A 116 61.68 -11.68 41.32
N VAL A 117 61.59 -10.34 41.32
CA VAL A 117 60.60 -9.60 40.51
C VAL A 117 60.81 -9.88 39.02
N ARG A 118 62.05 -9.79 38.54
CA ARG A 118 62.36 -10.05 37.12
C ARG A 118 62.05 -11.49 36.71
N THR A 119 62.52 -12.46 37.49
CA THR A 119 62.34 -13.89 37.15
C THR A 119 60.89 -14.36 37.26
N LYS A 120 60.09 -13.75 38.15
CA LYS A 120 58.67 -14.09 38.30
C LYS A 120 57.78 -13.37 37.29
N PHE A 121 57.97 -12.07 37.06
CA PHE A 121 56.97 -11.26 36.35
C PHE A 121 57.33 -10.92 34.90
N ALA A 122 58.60 -10.99 34.49
CA ALA A 122 58.99 -10.61 33.12
C ALA A 122 58.27 -11.44 32.03
N GLN A 123 58.12 -12.75 32.25
CA GLN A 123 57.40 -13.60 31.30
C GLN A 123 55.90 -13.29 31.26
N HIS A 124 55.30 -12.97 32.41
CA HIS A 124 53.88 -12.61 32.49
C HIS A 124 53.60 -11.27 31.80
N SER A 125 54.45 -10.26 32.01
CA SER A 125 54.33 -8.98 31.32
C SER A 125 54.45 -9.14 29.80
N ARG A 126 55.49 -9.85 29.32
CA ARG A 126 55.66 -10.14 27.90
C ARG A 126 54.46 -10.87 27.31
N ARG A 127 53.94 -11.89 28.01
CA ARG A 127 52.76 -12.63 27.56
C ARG A 127 51.51 -11.74 27.52
N GLY A 128 51.32 -10.88 28.52
CA GLY A 128 50.21 -9.92 28.57
C GLY A 128 50.24 -8.95 27.40
N LYS A 129 51.41 -8.41 27.05
CA LYS A 129 51.60 -7.53 25.88
C LYS A 129 51.28 -8.24 24.57
N ASN A 130 51.74 -9.48 24.40
CA ASN A 130 51.42 -10.27 23.21
C ASN A 130 49.91 -10.49 23.06
N ILE A 131 49.22 -10.88 24.14
CA ILE A 131 47.76 -11.06 24.13
C ILE A 131 47.05 -9.74 23.80
N ALA A 132 47.47 -8.63 24.40
CA ALA A 132 46.91 -7.31 24.11
C ALA A 132 47.10 -6.94 22.63
N ALA A 133 48.27 -7.20 22.06
CA ALA A 133 48.56 -6.95 20.65
C ALA A 133 47.69 -7.81 19.71
N GLU A 134 47.55 -9.11 19.99
CA GLU A 134 46.69 -10.02 19.23
C GLU A 134 45.21 -9.58 19.28
N VAL A 135 44.72 -9.20 20.47
CA VAL A 135 43.36 -8.68 20.65
C VAL A 135 43.16 -7.37 19.88
N MET A 136 44.13 -6.44 19.95
CA MET A 136 44.05 -5.19 19.18
C MET A 136 43.98 -5.45 17.68
N ALA A 137 44.83 -6.33 17.15
CA ALA A 137 44.84 -6.69 15.73
C ALA A 137 43.51 -7.32 15.29
N ALA A 138 42.95 -8.24 16.09
CA ALA A 138 41.64 -8.83 15.80
C ALA A 138 40.52 -7.78 15.79
N LEU A 139 40.52 -6.85 16.75
CA LEU A 139 39.53 -5.79 16.85
C LEU A 139 39.67 -4.75 15.73
N GLU A 140 40.87 -4.52 15.22
CA GLU A 140 41.13 -3.69 14.02
C GLU A 140 40.42 -4.28 12.80
N VAL A 141 40.57 -5.59 12.57
CA VAL A 141 39.92 -6.29 11.46
C VAL A 141 38.40 -6.20 11.57
N VAL A 142 37.84 -6.42 12.76
CA VAL A 142 36.40 -6.28 13.01
C VAL A 142 35.93 -4.86 12.76
N TYR A 143 36.67 -3.86 13.25
CA TYR A 143 36.34 -2.45 13.07
C TYR A 143 36.31 -2.03 11.61
N ASN A 144 37.35 -2.37 10.84
CA ASN A 144 37.45 -2.04 9.42
C ASN A 144 36.35 -2.76 8.63
N THR A 145 36.19 -4.07 8.83
CA THR A 145 35.15 -4.86 8.14
C THR A 145 33.74 -4.33 8.43
N ALA A 146 33.44 -4.00 9.69
CA ALA A 146 32.15 -3.46 10.08
C ALA A 146 31.90 -2.07 9.46
N THR A 147 32.94 -1.24 9.37
CA THR A 147 32.85 0.12 8.80
C THR A 147 32.64 0.07 7.27
N ASP A 148 33.37 -0.80 6.57
CA ASP A 148 33.24 -0.98 5.12
C ASP A 148 31.86 -1.55 4.76
N GLN A 149 31.40 -2.58 5.48
CA GLN A 149 30.05 -3.14 5.28
C GLN A 149 28.96 -2.11 5.62
N LYS A 150 29.16 -1.29 6.65
CA LYS A 150 28.22 -0.21 7.01
C LYS A 150 28.12 0.80 5.87
N ALA A 151 29.23 1.23 5.29
CA ALA A 151 29.24 2.16 4.16
C ALA A 151 28.45 1.60 2.95
N ALA A 152 28.69 0.33 2.60
CA ALA A 152 27.96 -0.34 1.53
C ALA A 152 26.44 -0.45 1.82
N LYS A 153 26.05 -0.74 3.06
CA LYS A 153 24.64 -0.82 3.46
C LYS A 153 23.96 0.55 3.50
N VAL A 154 24.66 1.61 3.92
CA VAL A 154 24.15 2.99 3.88
C VAL A 154 23.89 3.43 2.44
N GLU A 155 24.78 3.11 1.50
CA GLU A 155 24.54 3.42 0.09
C GLU A 155 23.35 2.61 -0.46
N LYS A 156 23.24 1.32 -0.12
CA LYS A 156 22.04 0.52 -0.47
C LYS A 156 20.76 1.13 0.10
N GLN A 157 20.78 1.60 1.34
CA GLN A 157 19.64 2.27 1.98
C GLN A 157 19.24 3.53 1.21
N ARG A 158 20.23 4.35 0.82
CA ARG A 158 20.00 5.59 0.05
C ARG A 158 19.33 5.28 -1.29
N VAL A 159 19.85 4.32 -2.04
CA VAL A 159 19.32 3.91 -3.34
C VAL A 159 17.90 3.35 -3.21
N LEU A 160 17.63 2.46 -2.24
CA LEU A 160 16.29 1.92 -2.01
C LEU A 160 15.29 3.02 -1.64
N HIS A 161 15.68 3.95 -0.78
CA HIS A 161 14.82 5.06 -0.37
C HIS A 161 14.50 6.01 -1.54
N GLU A 162 15.49 6.33 -2.37
CA GLU A 162 15.30 7.15 -3.58
C GLU A 162 14.36 6.45 -4.57
N GLN A 163 14.51 5.13 -4.77
CA GLN A 163 13.62 4.34 -5.62
C GLN A 163 12.18 4.31 -5.09
N LEU A 164 11.99 4.10 -3.79
CA LEU A 164 10.66 4.12 -3.17
C LEU A 164 9.97 5.48 -3.33
N SER A 165 10.68 6.57 -3.01
CA SER A 165 10.15 7.93 -3.18
C SER A 165 9.77 8.22 -4.63
N ALA A 166 10.60 7.79 -5.60
CA ALA A 166 10.30 7.96 -7.01
C ALA A 166 9.05 7.15 -7.44
N ILE A 167 8.88 5.93 -6.92
CA ILE A 167 7.71 5.08 -7.18
C ILE A 167 6.44 5.74 -6.62
N GLU A 168 6.49 6.26 -5.39
CA GLU A 168 5.35 6.94 -4.75
C GLU A 168 4.92 8.20 -5.52
N ASP A 169 5.87 9.03 -5.94
CA ASP A 169 5.61 10.24 -6.71
C ASP A 169 5.01 9.92 -8.09
N GLN A 170 5.57 8.91 -8.77
CA GLN A 170 5.06 8.45 -10.07
C GLN A 170 3.68 7.80 -9.94
N LEU A 171 3.45 6.99 -8.91
CA LEU A 171 2.16 6.35 -8.64
C LEU A 171 1.08 7.39 -8.39
N THR A 172 1.37 8.43 -7.59
CA THR A 172 0.45 9.54 -7.33
C THR A 172 0.10 10.28 -8.62
N THR A 173 1.12 10.55 -9.45
CA THR A 173 0.94 11.24 -10.74
C THR A 173 0.10 10.42 -11.71
N ILE A 174 0.41 9.13 -11.87
CA ILE A 174 -0.30 8.25 -12.79
C ILE A 174 -1.71 7.98 -12.29
N THR A 175 -1.92 7.85 -10.98
CA THR A 175 -3.26 7.72 -10.39
C THR A 175 -4.17 8.87 -10.79
N ARG A 176 -3.67 10.11 -10.70
CA ARG A 176 -4.43 11.28 -11.15
C ARG A 176 -4.72 11.23 -12.65
N GLN A 177 -3.70 10.95 -13.47
CA GLN A 177 -3.85 10.89 -14.92
C GLN A 177 -4.83 9.80 -15.38
N MET A 178 -4.81 8.63 -14.73
CA MET A 178 -5.71 7.52 -15.05
C MET A 178 -7.13 7.83 -14.61
N LYS A 179 -7.34 8.44 -13.44
CA LYS A 179 -8.66 8.89 -13.01
C LYS A 179 -9.28 9.90 -14.00
N ASP A 180 -8.50 10.88 -14.44
CA ASP A 180 -8.96 11.86 -15.44
C ASP A 180 -9.22 11.22 -16.81
N LYS A 181 -8.44 10.21 -17.19
CA LYS A 181 -8.67 9.42 -18.42
C LYS A 181 -9.96 8.61 -18.33
N ILE A 182 -10.21 7.94 -17.21
CA ILE A 182 -11.45 7.19 -16.96
C ILE A 182 -12.64 8.13 -17.06
N ASN A 183 -12.64 9.28 -16.37
CA ASN A 183 -13.74 10.25 -16.43
C ASN A 183 -14.04 10.71 -17.87
N ARG A 184 -13.00 11.05 -18.65
CA ARG A 184 -13.16 11.42 -20.06
C ARG A 184 -13.75 10.29 -20.92
N MET A 185 -13.39 9.04 -20.63
CA MET A 185 -13.97 7.89 -21.33
C MET A 185 -15.43 7.66 -20.96
N VAL A 186 -15.79 7.84 -19.68
CA VAL A 186 -17.19 7.77 -19.21
C VAL A 186 -18.04 8.79 -19.97
N GLU A 187 -17.60 10.05 -20.00
CA GLU A 187 -18.29 11.13 -20.72
C GLU A 187 -18.40 10.85 -22.23
N SER A 188 -17.30 10.38 -22.86
CA SER A 188 -17.27 10.02 -24.29
C SER A 188 -18.28 8.90 -24.60
N VAL A 189 -18.29 7.84 -23.80
CA VAL A 189 -19.19 6.69 -23.99
C VAL A 189 -20.64 7.10 -23.78
N GLU A 190 -20.93 7.88 -22.73
CA GLU A 190 -22.27 8.39 -22.47
C GLU A 190 -22.80 9.20 -23.66
N HIS A 191 -21.98 10.14 -24.17
CA HIS A 191 -22.34 10.94 -25.32
C HIS A 191 -22.53 10.11 -26.60
N LYS A 192 -21.62 9.18 -26.91
CA LYS A 192 -21.70 8.29 -28.09
C LYS A 192 -22.93 7.39 -28.05
N VAL A 193 -23.24 6.81 -26.89
CA VAL A 193 -24.43 5.95 -26.70
C VAL A 193 -25.70 6.79 -26.82
N SER A 194 -25.78 7.94 -26.16
CA SER A 194 -26.94 8.84 -26.23
C SER A 194 -27.23 9.33 -27.65
N LEU A 195 -26.18 9.76 -28.37
CA LEU A 195 -26.28 10.21 -29.75
C LEU A 195 -26.74 9.09 -30.70
N THR A 196 -26.12 7.92 -30.60
CA THR A 196 -26.42 6.78 -31.49
C THR A 196 -27.83 6.25 -31.21
N LEU A 197 -28.20 6.08 -29.94
CA LEU A 197 -29.55 5.68 -29.56
C LEU A 197 -30.59 6.70 -30.02
N SER A 198 -30.33 7.99 -29.90
CA SER A 198 -31.19 9.06 -30.43
C SER A 198 -31.35 8.99 -31.95
N GLN A 199 -30.28 8.68 -32.70
CA GLN A 199 -30.32 8.49 -34.15
C GLN A 199 -31.13 7.25 -34.54
N GLU A 200 -30.97 6.13 -33.82
CA GLU A 200 -31.73 4.91 -34.07
C GLU A 200 -33.22 5.10 -33.71
N ILE A 201 -33.55 5.86 -32.65
CA ILE A 201 -34.94 6.23 -32.33
C ILE A 201 -35.56 7.06 -33.46
N ARG A 202 -34.81 7.97 -34.11
CA ARG A 202 -35.32 8.73 -35.27
C ARG A 202 -35.60 7.82 -36.49
N ARG A 203 -34.90 6.69 -36.59
CA ARG A 203 -35.06 5.67 -37.65
C ARG A 203 -35.95 4.50 -37.21
N LEU A 204 -36.64 4.63 -36.08
CA LEU A 204 -37.49 3.58 -35.53
C LEU A 204 -38.62 3.19 -36.50
N SER A 205 -39.11 4.12 -37.32
CA SER A 205 -40.10 3.83 -38.35
C SER A 205 -39.64 2.73 -39.32
N ALA A 206 -38.40 2.80 -39.81
CA ALA A 206 -37.85 1.79 -40.70
C ALA A 206 -37.75 0.41 -40.03
N LEU A 207 -37.34 0.37 -38.74
CA LEU A 207 -37.24 -0.88 -37.99
C LEU A 207 -38.62 -1.53 -37.73
N VAL A 208 -39.64 -0.71 -37.48
CA VAL A 208 -41.03 -1.18 -37.30
C VAL A 208 -41.66 -1.60 -38.64
N ASP A 209 -41.27 -0.97 -39.74
CA ASP A 209 -41.73 -1.34 -41.08
C ASP A 209 -41.15 -2.69 -41.54
N GLU A 210 -39.91 -3.02 -41.15
CA GLU A 210 -39.26 -4.33 -41.38
C GLU A 210 -39.98 -5.52 -40.72
N TYR A 211 -40.89 -5.26 -39.76
CA TYR A 211 -41.68 -6.31 -39.12
C TYR A 211 -42.84 -6.78 -40.02
N ASP A 212 -42.68 -7.93 -40.68
CA ASP A 212 -43.61 -8.48 -41.67
C ASP A 212 -44.37 -9.72 -41.16
N THR A 213 -45.16 -9.54 -40.10
CA THR A 213 -46.09 -10.58 -39.61
C THR A 213 -47.54 -10.23 -39.97
N PRO A 214 -48.40 -11.24 -40.22
CA PRO A 214 -49.78 -11.00 -40.63
C PRO A 214 -50.59 -10.27 -39.55
N PHE A 215 -51.13 -9.10 -39.90
CA PHE A 215 -51.92 -8.28 -38.99
C PHE A 215 -53.38 -8.74 -38.95
N ARG A 216 -53.89 -9.05 -37.75
CA ARG A 216 -55.29 -9.40 -37.49
C ARG A 216 -55.85 -8.50 -36.40
N THR A 217 -57.10 -8.09 -36.54
CA THR A 217 -57.78 -7.13 -35.63
C THR A 217 -58.45 -7.78 -34.42
N ASP A 218 -58.30 -9.09 -34.24
CA ASP A 218 -58.86 -9.81 -33.09
C ASP A 218 -58.03 -9.54 -31.82
N ARG A 219 -58.69 -9.36 -30.67
CA ARG A 219 -58.08 -8.82 -29.44
C ARG A 219 -56.91 -9.68 -28.93
N ALA A 220 -57.08 -11.01 -28.93
CA ALA A 220 -56.02 -11.92 -28.51
C ALA A 220 -54.82 -11.91 -29.47
N HIS A 221 -55.08 -11.76 -30.77
CA HIS A 221 -54.05 -11.69 -31.82
C HIS A 221 -53.32 -10.33 -31.82
N LEU A 222 -54.00 -9.23 -31.48
CA LEU A 222 -53.40 -7.91 -31.30
C LEU A 222 -52.44 -7.88 -30.12
N ASP A 223 -52.81 -8.45 -28.97
CA ASP A 223 -51.93 -8.53 -27.79
C ASP A 223 -50.66 -9.37 -28.05
N GLN A 224 -50.76 -10.41 -28.88
CA GLN A 224 -49.62 -11.20 -29.32
C GLN A 224 -48.75 -10.42 -30.31
N TYR A 225 -49.36 -9.72 -31.27
CA TYR A 225 -48.67 -8.87 -32.23
C TYR A 225 -47.92 -7.73 -31.53
N LYS A 226 -48.51 -7.09 -30.52
CA LYS A 226 -47.89 -6.04 -29.70
C LYS A 226 -46.65 -6.55 -28.96
N ARG A 227 -46.75 -7.67 -28.24
CA ARG A 227 -45.60 -8.28 -27.54
C ARG A 227 -44.50 -8.72 -28.50
N ALA A 228 -44.85 -9.29 -29.65
CA ALA A 228 -43.87 -9.67 -30.65
C ALA A 228 -43.19 -8.44 -31.28
N LEU A 229 -43.92 -7.36 -31.52
CA LEU A 229 -43.37 -6.09 -32.02
C LEU A 229 -42.45 -5.43 -30.99
N HIS A 230 -42.80 -5.42 -29.70
CA HIS A 230 -41.94 -4.91 -28.63
C HIS A 230 -40.58 -5.63 -28.61
N ARG A 231 -40.59 -6.97 -28.70
CA ARG A 231 -39.35 -7.77 -28.75
C ARG A 231 -38.56 -7.56 -30.03
N HIS A 232 -39.23 -7.45 -31.17
CA HIS A 232 -38.58 -7.13 -32.45
C HIS A 232 -37.86 -5.78 -32.39
N VAL A 233 -38.51 -4.77 -31.80
CA VAL A 233 -37.93 -3.43 -31.63
C VAL A 233 -36.78 -3.44 -30.62
N GLU A 234 -36.93 -4.11 -29.49
CA GLU A 234 -35.85 -4.29 -28.49
C GLU A 234 -34.62 -4.98 -29.08
N SER A 235 -34.82 -6.13 -29.73
CA SER A 235 -33.74 -6.90 -30.35
C SER A 235 -33.11 -6.15 -31.53
N GLY A 236 -33.92 -5.50 -32.36
CA GLY A 236 -33.46 -4.73 -33.51
C GLY A 236 -32.65 -3.50 -33.09
N LEU A 237 -33.14 -2.74 -32.11
CA LEU A 237 -32.46 -1.56 -31.59
C LEU A 237 -31.17 -1.96 -30.87
N GLY A 238 -31.21 -2.98 -30.01
CA GLY A 238 -30.04 -3.52 -29.33
C GLY A 238 -28.96 -4.04 -30.30
N SER A 239 -29.36 -4.77 -31.35
CA SER A 239 -28.43 -5.28 -32.37
C SER A 239 -27.79 -4.17 -33.19
N ARG A 240 -28.56 -3.15 -33.59
CA ARG A 240 -28.04 -1.99 -34.34
C ARG A 240 -27.07 -1.16 -33.49
N LEU A 241 -27.37 -0.96 -32.21
CA LEU A 241 -26.46 -0.31 -31.26
C LEU A 241 -25.18 -1.12 -31.09
N LYS A 242 -25.28 -2.43 -30.83
CA LYS A 242 -24.12 -3.32 -30.68
C LYS A 242 -23.21 -3.24 -31.91
N LYS A 243 -23.78 -3.35 -33.12
CA LYS A 243 -23.00 -3.25 -34.38
C LYS A 243 -22.30 -1.91 -34.57
N ARG A 244 -22.92 -0.79 -34.18
CA ARG A 244 -22.37 0.56 -34.40
C ARG A 244 -21.37 0.99 -33.32
N LEU A 245 -21.56 0.55 -32.08
CA LEU A 245 -20.83 1.08 -30.93
C LEU A 245 -19.84 0.09 -30.31
N SER A 246 -20.10 -1.23 -30.36
CA SER A 246 -19.28 -2.19 -29.61
C SER A 246 -17.84 -2.28 -30.09
N ALA A 247 -17.58 -2.12 -31.40
CA ALA A 247 -16.21 -2.12 -31.92
C ALA A 247 -15.44 -0.86 -31.48
N ASP A 248 -16.09 0.31 -31.53
CA ASP A 248 -15.47 1.59 -31.17
C ASP A 248 -15.18 1.66 -29.66
N ILE A 249 -16.19 1.36 -28.83
CA ILE A 249 -16.04 1.33 -27.37
C ILE A 249 -15.06 0.23 -26.93
N GLY A 250 -15.10 -0.94 -27.58
CA GLY A 250 -14.17 -2.04 -27.30
C GLY A 250 -12.72 -1.65 -27.57
N ASN A 251 -12.43 -1.05 -28.73
CA ASN A 251 -11.08 -0.58 -29.06
C ASN A 251 -10.59 0.52 -28.11
N GLU A 252 -11.45 1.49 -27.76
CA GLU A 252 -11.12 2.54 -26.79
C GLU A 252 -10.83 1.95 -25.39
N MET A 253 -11.60 0.94 -24.99
CA MET A 253 -11.38 0.19 -23.74
C MET A 253 -10.04 -0.54 -23.75
N ASP A 254 -9.77 -1.36 -24.77
CA ASP A 254 -8.54 -2.14 -24.89
C ASP A 254 -7.30 -1.25 -24.89
N GLN A 255 -7.37 -0.11 -25.60
CA GLN A 255 -6.27 0.85 -25.62
C GLN A 255 -6.05 1.49 -24.24
N ALA A 256 -7.11 1.86 -23.54
CA ALA A 256 -7.00 2.42 -22.19
C ALA A 256 -6.45 1.41 -21.17
N GLN A 257 -6.90 0.16 -21.24
CA GLN A 257 -6.41 -0.93 -20.40
C GLN A 257 -4.92 -1.20 -20.65
N LYS A 258 -4.51 -1.25 -21.92
CA LYS A 258 -3.10 -1.43 -22.30
C LYS A 258 -2.22 -0.26 -21.84
N GLU A 259 -2.67 0.97 -22.05
CA GLU A 259 -1.96 2.17 -21.60
C GLU A 259 -1.80 2.19 -20.07
N MET A 260 -2.86 1.84 -19.34
CA MET A 260 -2.86 1.78 -17.89
C MET A 260 -1.87 0.73 -17.38
N ALA A 261 -1.89 -0.47 -17.96
CA ALA A 261 -0.94 -1.54 -17.63
C ALA A 261 0.52 -1.13 -17.92
N GLU A 262 0.78 -0.55 -19.10
CA GLU A 262 2.13 -0.15 -19.51
C GLU A 262 2.69 0.97 -18.61
N ARG A 263 1.88 1.98 -18.29
CA ARG A 263 2.29 3.06 -17.39
C ARG A 263 2.59 2.56 -15.99
N MET A 264 1.73 1.69 -15.44
CA MET A 264 1.91 1.08 -14.12
C MET A 264 3.17 0.19 -14.08
N TYR A 265 3.42 -0.57 -15.15
CA TYR A 265 4.60 -1.43 -15.28
C TYR A 265 5.92 -0.66 -15.29
N ASN A 266 5.93 0.50 -15.94
CA ASN A 266 7.13 1.33 -16.06
C ASN A 266 7.58 1.98 -14.74
N ILE A 267 6.68 2.09 -13.74
CA ILE A 267 7.01 2.59 -12.40
C ILE A 267 7.87 1.58 -11.64
N LEU A 268 7.61 0.28 -11.82
CA LEU A 268 8.31 -0.77 -11.07
C LEU A 268 9.78 -0.89 -11.49
N PRO A 269 10.70 -1.26 -10.58
CA PRO A 269 12.07 -1.58 -10.93
C PRO A 269 12.19 -2.78 -11.89
N ILE A 270 13.16 -2.74 -12.82
CA ILE A 270 13.33 -3.72 -13.91
C ILE A 270 13.37 -5.17 -13.42
N HIS A 271 13.95 -5.41 -12.25
CA HIS A 271 14.08 -6.75 -11.67
C HIS A 271 12.76 -7.30 -11.09
N LYS A 272 11.80 -6.43 -10.69
CA LYS A 272 10.46 -6.83 -10.20
C LYS A 272 9.39 -6.84 -11.29
N ARG A 273 9.69 -6.21 -12.44
CA ARG A 273 8.81 -6.17 -13.63
C ARG A 273 8.45 -7.56 -14.18
N ALA A 274 9.41 -8.47 -14.29
CA ALA A 274 9.17 -9.82 -14.84
C ALA A 274 8.17 -10.65 -14.00
N ALA A 275 8.19 -10.48 -12.67
CA ALA A 275 7.25 -11.13 -11.75
C ALA A 275 5.85 -10.50 -11.85
N ALA A 276 5.76 -9.19 -12.05
CA ALA A 276 4.47 -8.49 -12.24
C ALA A 276 3.82 -8.80 -13.60
N ALA A 277 4.62 -9.08 -14.64
CA ALA A 277 4.13 -9.35 -16.00
C ALA A 277 3.19 -10.57 -16.10
N SER A 278 3.38 -11.60 -15.26
CA SER A 278 2.51 -12.80 -15.27
C SER A 278 1.13 -12.55 -14.66
N TYR A 279 0.98 -11.55 -13.78
CA TYR A 279 -0.28 -11.24 -13.09
C TYR A 279 -1.08 -10.13 -13.79
N ILE A 280 -0.47 -9.40 -14.72
CA ILE A 280 -1.04 -8.23 -15.42
C ILE A 280 -1.50 -8.60 -16.85
N ILE A 281 -1.62 -9.88 -17.19
CA ILE A 281 -2.22 -10.24 -18.49
C ILE A 281 -3.71 -9.89 -18.42
N PRO A 282 -4.20 -8.91 -19.20
CA PRO A 282 -5.62 -8.56 -19.18
C PRO A 282 -6.43 -9.80 -19.57
N HIS A 283 -7.52 -10.06 -18.84
CA HIS A 283 -8.45 -11.13 -19.17
C HIS A 283 -8.85 -11.00 -20.65
N GLN A 284 -8.63 -12.07 -21.43
CA GLN A 284 -8.83 -12.16 -22.88
C GLN A 284 -10.32 -12.16 -23.32
N GLN A 285 -11.25 -11.70 -22.48
CA GLN A 285 -12.64 -11.58 -22.89
C GLN A 285 -12.89 -10.17 -23.41
N PRO A 286 -13.32 -10.01 -24.69
CA PRO A 286 -13.58 -8.71 -25.25
C PRO A 286 -14.68 -8.02 -24.44
N PHE A 287 -14.45 -6.76 -24.07
CA PHE A 287 -15.43 -5.97 -23.36
C PHE A 287 -16.69 -5.81 -24.21
N GLU A 288 -17.81 -6.40 -23.76
CA GLU A 288 -19.10 -6.24 -24.41
C GLU A 288 -20.03 -5.35 -23.58
N VAL A 289 -20.44 -4.22 -24.17
CA VAL A 289 -21.44 -3.33 -23.60
C VAL A 289 -22.81 -4.00 -23.61
N LEU A 290 -23.45 -4.05 -22.44
CA LEU A 290 -24.78 -4.65 -22.26
C LEU A 290 -25.87 -3.58 -22.39
N TYR A 291 -26.45 -3.45 -23.57
CA TYR A 291 -27.58 -2.55 -23.82
C TYR A 291 -28.89 -3.16 -23.31
N ARG A 292 -29.40 -2.69 -22.16
CA ARG A 292 -30.70 -3.11 -21.61
C ARG A 292 -31.81 -2.14 -22.04
N LEU A 293 -32.66 -2.57 -23.00
CA LEU A 293 -33.75 -1.78 -23.56
C LEU A 293 -35.08 -2.52 -23.36
N ASN A 294 -35.67 -2.47 -22.18
CA ASN A 294 -36.90 -3.23 -21.90
C ASN A 294 -38.14 -2.57 -22.52
N CYS A 295 -38.38 -2.84 -23.81
CA CYS A 295 -39.50 -2.26 -24.56
C CYS A 295 -40.86 -2.80 -24.09
N ASP A 296 -40.88 -4.03 -23.56
CA ASP A 296 -42.08 -4.69 -23.03
C ASP A 296 -42.68 -3.90 -21.86
N ASN A 297 -41.85 -3.50 -20.90
CA ASN A 297 -42.28 -2.68 -19.76
C ASN A 297 -42.48 -1.21 -20.16
N LEU A 298 -41.63 -0.69 -21.05
CA LEU A 298 -41.62 0.72 -21.42
C LEU A 298 -42.85 1.13 -22.26
N CYS A 299 -43.40 0.20 -23.04
CA CYS A 299 -44.58 0.42 -23.90
C CYS A 299 -45.83 -0.33 -23.42
N ALA A 300 -45.86 -0.78 -22.16
CA ALA A 300 -47.00 -1.53 -21.61
C ALA A 300 -48.32 -0.74 -21.68
N ASP A 301 -48.26 0.59 -21.49
CA ASP A 301 -49.37 1.54 -21.51
C ASP A 301 -49.89 1.93 -22.92
N PHE A 302 -49.30 1.37 -23.98
CA PHE A 302 -49.76 1.64 -25.34
C PHE A 302 -51.18 1.13 -25.57
N THR A 303 -52.10 2.04 -25.87
CA THR A 303 -53.48 1.75 -26.26
C THR A 303 -53.69 2.09 -27.73
N GLU A 304 -54.39 1.22 -28.44
CA GLU A 304 -54.51 1.24 -29.90
C GLU A 304 -55.85 1.89 -30.27
N ASP A 305 -55.83 2.94 -31.10
CA ASP A 305 -57.07 3.49 -31.67
C ASP A 305 -57.16 3.10 -33.15
N LEU A 306 -57.82 1.97 -33.40
CA LEU A 306 -58.11 1.44 -34.73
C LEU A 306 -59.53 1.81 -35.22
N SER A 307 -60.19 2.78 -34.56
CA SER A 307 -61.52 3.21 -34.96
C SER A 307 -61.48 3.91 -36.32
N PHE A 308 -62.35 3.46 -37.23
CA PHE A 308 -62.50 4.12 -38.53
C PHE A 308 -63.07 5.52 -38.32
N ARG A 309 -62.30 6.56 -38.68
CA ARG A 309 -62.76 7.95 -38.68
C ARG A 309 -62.64 8.49 -40.09
N PHE A 310 -63.75 8.98 -40.63
CA PHE A 310 -63.78 9.55 -41.98
C PHE A 310 -62.99 10.86 -42.03
N SER A 311 -62.05 10.98 -42.96
CA SER A 311 -61.13 12.13 -43.07
C SER A 311 -61.84 13.46 -43.34
N TYR A 312 -63.06 13.42 -43.89
CA TYR A 312 -63.95 14.59 -44.08
C TYR A 312 -65.17 14.58 -43.16
N GLY A 313 -65.13 13.82 -42.06
CA GLY A 313 -66.20 13.82 -41.07
C GLY A 313 -66.44 15.23 -40.51
N ILE A 314 -67.70 15.56 -40.21
CA ILE A 314 -68.11 16.89 -39.74
C ILE A 314 -67.28 17.34 -38.52
N THR A 315 -66.91 16.43 -37.63
CA THR A 315 -66.03 16.69 -36.48
C THR A 315 -64.57 17.02 -36.86
N ALA A 316 -64.01 16.35 -37.86
CA ALA A 316 -62.67 16.63 -38.38
C ALA A 316 -62.62 17.93 -39.20
N LEU A 317 -63.71 18.24 -39.92
CA LEU A 317 -63.87 19.49 -40.67
C LEU A 317 -63.99 20.69 -39.72
N ILE A 318 -64.75 20.55 -38.63
CA ILE A 318 -64.85 21.55 -37.55
C ILE A 318 -63.49 21.74 -36.88
N GLN A 319 -62.76 20.67 -36.52
CA GLN A 319 -61.43 20.81 -35.93
C GLN A 319 -60.38 21.46 -36.86
N ARG A 320 -60.46 21.22 -38.18
CA ARG A 320 -59.59 21.88 -39.17
C ARG A 320 -59.95 23.35 -39.43
N PHE A 321 -61.22 23.72 -39.39
CA PHE A 321 -61.67 25.11 -39.59
C PHE A 321 -61.61 25.96 -38.31
N GLN A 322 -61.67 25.34 -37.13
CA GLN A 322 -61.66 26.02 -35.83
C GLN A 322 -60.23 26.16 -35.25
N GLY A 323 -59.21 25.64 -35.93
CA GLY A 323 -57.82 25.60 -35.46
C GLY A 323 -56.83 26.38 -36.33
N LYS A 324 -56.82 27.71 -36.20
CA LYS A 324 -55.59 28.52 -36.42
C LYS A 324 -55.43 29.75 -35.52
N ASN A 325 -56.47 30.18 -34.78
CA ASN A 325 -56.38 31.27 -33.81
C ASN A 325 -57.23 30.98 -32.56
N SER A 326 -56.74 30.17 -31.62
CA SER A 326 -57.16 30.28 -30.22
C SER A 326 -56.13 29.59 -29.31
N ASN A 327 -55.36 30.42 -28.61
CA ASN A 327 -54.56 29.98 -27.47
C ASN A 327 -55.49 29.71 -26.28
N LYS A 328 -55.21 28.59 -25.59
CA LYS A 328 -55.50 28.33 -24.16
C LYS A 328 -56.96 28.50 -23.72
N ILE A 329 -57.66 27.38 -23.56
CA ILE A 329 -58.57 27.20 -22.43
C ILE A 329 -58.17 25.90 -21.72
N ALA A 330 -57.52 26.10 -20.58
CA ALA A 330 -57.19 25.07 -19.60
C ALA A 330 -58.47 24.65 -18.87
N LEU A 331 -58.73 23.34 -18.82
CA LEU A 331 -59.63 22.74 -17.84
C LEU A 331 -58.80 21.81 -16.96
N LYS A 332 -58.75 22.21 -15.68
CA LYS A 332 -58.11 21.57 -14.53
C LYS A 332 -58.36 20.05 -14.50
N ASN A 333 -57.29 19.29 -14.37
CA ASN A 333 -57.24 18.09 -13.55
C ASN A 333 -56.08 18.26 -12.57
N PRO A 334 -56.25 18.06 -11.25
CA PRO A 334 -55.16 18.20 -10.29
C PRO A 334 -54.18 17.02 -10.39
N PRO A 335 -52.90 17.20 -9.99
CA PRO A 335 -51.88 16.17 -10.13
C PRO A 335 -51.98 15.13 -9.01
N GLN A 336 -52.00 13.85 -9.36
CA GLN A 336 -51.66 12.78 -8.43
C GLN A 336 -50.13 12.73 -8.30
N TYR A 337 -49.61 13.40 -7.28
CA TYR A 337 -48.30 13.11 -6.72
C TYR A 337 -48.42 11.94 -5.75
N THR A 338 -47.66 10.89 -6.01
CA THR A 338 -47.24 9.87 -5.05
C THR A 338 -46.53 10.53 -3.87
N GLN A 339 -46.91 10.18 -2.63
CA GLN A 339 -46.07 10.38 -1.46
C GLN A 339 -45.98 9.11 -0.60
N ILE A 340 -44.76 8.87 -0.12
CA ILE A 340 -44.29 7.87 0.86
C ILE A 340 -44.44 8.50 2.29
N PRO A 341 -44.57 7.73 3.39
CA PRO A 341 -45.25 8.08 4.66
C PRO A 341 -44.29 8.83 5.66
N PRO A 342 -44.69 9.38 6.85
CA PRO A 342 -45.40 8.66 7.92
C PRO A 342 -46.26 9.42 8.99
N SER A 343 -47.03 8.61 9.74
CA SER A 343 -47.20 8.61 11.21
C SER A 343 -48.17 9.54 11.97
N ILE A 344 -48.82 8.86 12.95
CA ILE A 344 -49.38 9.27 14.25
C ILE A 344 -50.85 9.78 14.28
N SER A 345 -51.70 8.89 14.84
CA SER A 345 -52.77 9.06 15.85
C SER A 345 -53.61 10.35 15.84
N SER A 346 -54.92 10.36 16.08
CA SER A 346 -55.76 9.52 16.93
C SER A 346 -57.23 9.79 16.59
N ALA A 347 -58.06 8.77 16.86
CA ALA A 347 -59.52 8.70 16.78
C ALA A 347 -60.23 9.77 17.66
N PRO A 348 -61.58 9.78 17.85
CA PRO A 348 -62.57 8.80 17.37
C PRO A 348 -63.97 9.35 16.94
N SER A 349 -64.81 8.37 16.55
CA SER A 349 -66.28 8.27 16.75
C SER A 349 -67.18 9.18 15.91
N SER A 350 -68.31 8.72 15.37
CA SER A 350 -69.13 7.51 15.59
C SER A 350 -70.09 7.39 14.39
N MET A 351 -70.26 6.21 13.78
CA MET A 351 -71.35 5.23 14.04
C MET A 351 -72.73 5.82 13.65
N GLU A 352 -73.49 5.29 12.70
CA GLU A 352 -74.16 3.99 12.71
C GLU A 352 -74.78 3.68 11.31
N VAL A 353 -74.65 2.46 10.78
CA VAL A 353 -75.66 1.34 10.77
C VAL A 353 -76.86 1.66 9.85
N ALA A 354 -77.23 0.87 8.83
CA ALA A 354 -77.53 -0.56 8.84
C ALA A 354 -77.74 -1.11 7.41
N ARG A 355 -77.42 -2.41 7.22
CA ARG A 355 -78.29 -3.51 6.71
C ARG A 355 -79.01 -3.31 5.35
N SER A 356 -79.20 -4.29 4.45
CA SER A 356 -79.09 -5.75 4.44
C SER A 356 -79.53 -6.24 3.04
N ASN A 357 -79.08 -7.45 2.68
CA ASN A 357 -79.69 -8.44 1.78
C ASN A 357 -79.78 -8.19 0.25
N GLY A 358 -79.38 -9.24 -0.50
CA GLY A 358 -79.30 -9.34 -1.98
C GLY A 358 -80.66 -9.48 -2.69
N PRO A 359 -80.80 -10.11 -3.89
CA PRO A 359 -79.90 -11.07 -4.56
C PRO A 359 -79.64 -10.82 -6.09
N ALA A 360 -78.82 -11.69 -6.67
CA ALA A 360 -78.84 -12.30 -8.01
C ALA A 360 -79.17 -11.51 -9.31
N SER A 361 -78.27 -11.74 -10.28
CA SER A 361 -78.53 -12.31 -11.63
C SER A 361 -78.68 -11.40 -12.86
N LEU A 362 -77.84 -11.75 -13.85
CA LEU A 362 -78.01 -11.71 -15.32
C LEU A 362 -78.21 -10.34 -15.99
N ALA A 363 -77.31 -10.01 -16.93
CA ALA A 363 -77.59 -10.30 -18.34
C ALA A 363 -76.44 -9.88 -19.26
N SER A 364 -75.99 -10.86 -20.02
CA SER A 364 -75.40 -10.71 -21.35
C SER A 364 -76.35 -9.99 -22.31
N HIS A 365 -75.77 -9.29 -23.29
CA HIS A 365 -76.24 -9.04 -24.64
C HIS A 365 -77.63 -9.59 -25.02
N VAL A 366 -78.58 -8.73 -25.38
CA VAL A 366 -78.88 -8.29 -26.77
C VAL A 366 -79.87 -7.13 -26.66
N GLY A 367 -79.57 -5.99 -27.26
CA GLY A 367 -80.50 -4.86 -27.32
C GLY A 367 -79.79 -3.53 -27.51
N LEU A 368 -79.92 -2.96 -28.72
CA LEU A 368 -79.53 -1.59 -29.05
C LEU A 368 -80.26 -0.63 -28.08
N SER A 369 -79.51 0.07 -27.23
CA SER A 369 -80.06 0.96 -26.21
C SER A 369 -80.03 2.42 -26.66
N ALA A 370 -81.13 3.13 -26.39
CA ALA A 370 -81.48 4.48 -26.81
C ALA A 370 -80.59 5.63 -26.27
N GLU A 371 -79.44 5.32 -25.67
CA GLU A 371 -78.60 6.32 -24.99
C GLU A 371 -77.56 6.98 -25.90
N GLU A 372 -77.21 6.37 -27.05
CA GLU A 372 -76.37 7.02 -28.08
C GLU A 372 -77.14 8.09 -28.88
N TRP A 373 -78.47 7.97 -28.98
CA TRP A 373 -79.34 9.05 -29.50
C TRP A 373 -79.49 10.22 -28.51
N GLY A 374 -79.29 9.99 -27.21
CA GLY A 374 -79.44 10.99 -26.15
C GLY A 374 -78.29 12.00 -26.06
N LEU A 375 -77.06 11.61 -26.41
CA LEU A 375 -75.92 12.53 -26.44
C LEU A 375 -75.88 13.37 -27.72
N VAL A 376 -76.30 12.78 -28.86
CA VAL A 376 -76.49 13.52 -30.12
C VAL A 376 -77.67 14.49 -30.00
N SER A 377 -78.75 14.11 -29.30
CA SER A 377 -79.88 15.03 -29.06
C SER A 377 -79.52 16.17 -28.10
N LYS A 378 -78.66 15.96 -27.10
CA LYS A 378 -78.18 17.04 -26.21
C LYS A 378 -77.20 17.99 -26.88
N PHE A 379 -76.39 17.53 -27.84
CA PHE A 379 -75.58 18.43 -28.68
C PHE A 379 -76.42 19.16 -29.72
N ALA A 380 -77.46 18.51 -30.27
CA ALA A 380 -78.41 19.12 -31.20
C ALA A 380 -79.34 20.14 -30.51
N LEU A 381 -79.75 19.90 -29.26
CA LEU A 381 -80.60 20.80 -28.47
C LEU A 381 -79.80 21.92 -27.79
N GLY A 382 -78.54 21.70 -27.40
CA GLY A 382 -77.65 22.75 -26.90
C GLY A 382 -77.14 23.71 -27.98
N ALA A 383 -77.19 23.31 -29.26
CA ALA A 383 -76.87 24.17 -30.40
C ALA A 383 -78.00 25.16 -30.76
N LEU A 384 -79.21 25.00 -30.20
CA LEU A 384 -80.34 25.89 -30.46
C LEU A 384 -80.27 27.23 -29.71
N THR A 385 -79.29 27.44 -28.82
CA THR A 385 -79.14 28.68 -28.05
C THR A 385 -77.86 29.47 -28.34
N SER A 386 -77.07 29.06 -29.33
CA SER A 386 -75.88 29.79 -29.78
C SER A 386 -76.20 30.76 -30.93
N GLN A 387 -75.81 32.03 -30.79
CA GLN A 387 -75.94 33.07 -31.84
C GLN A 387 -75.23 32.72 -33.16
N GLY A 388 -74.35 31.71 -33.21
CA GLY A 388 -73.75 31.22 -34.45
C GLY A 388 -74.65 30.32 -35.29
N THR A 389 -75.60 29.60 -34.66
CA THR A 389 -76.41 28.59 -35.34
C THR A 389 -77.52 29.21 -36.21
N MET A 390 -78.03 30.38 -35.82
CA MET A 390 -79.06 31.09 -36.58
C MET A 390 -78.51 31.64 -37.91
N GLY A 391 -77.25 32.09 -37.94
CA GLY A 391 -76.56 32.48 -39.17
C GLY A 391 -76.30 31.29 -40.11
N GLY A 392 -75.92 30.14 -39.56
CA GLY A 392 -75.70 28.90 -40.34
C GLY A 392 -76.99 28.31 -40.93
N LEU A 393 -78.10 28.34 -40.18
CA LEU A 393 -79.41 27.88 -40.66
C LEU A 393 -79.99 28.79 -41.74
N LEU A 394 -79.80 30.12 -41.61
CA LEU A 394 -80.23 31.06 -42.65
C LEU A 394 -79.39 30.95 -43.93
N LEU A 395 -78.06 30.77 -43.83
CA LEU A 395 -77.20 30.48 -44.98
C LEU A 395 -77.54 29.13 -45.63
N SER A 396 -77.81 28.10 -44.83
CA SER A 396 -78.22 26.77 -45.32
C SER A 396 -79.58 26.83 -46.05
N GLY A 397 -80.54 27.58 -45.51
CA GLY A 397 -81.86 27.80 -46.14
C GLY A 397 -81.80 28.64 -47.44
N LEU A 398 -80.94 29.65 -47.50
CA LEU A 398 -80.73 30.47 -48.71
C LEU A 398 -79.98 29.73 -49.81
N LEU A 399 -78.98 28.91 -49.45
CA LEU A 399 -78.26 28.05 -50.39
C LEU A 399 -79.16 26.96 -50.97
N LEU A 400 -80.06 26.36 -50.18
CA LEU A 400 -81.03 25.36 -50.68
C LEU A 400 -82.03 25.93 -51.69
N LYS A 401 -82.35 27.22 -51.60
CA LYS A 401 -83.30 27.90 -52.51
C LYS A 401 -82.62 28.45 -53.78
N THR A 402 -81.33 28.79 -53.71
CA THR A 402 -80.57 29.38 -54.83
C THR A 402 -79.80 28.34 -55.64
N VAL A 403 -79.35 27.28 -54.98
CA VAL A 403 -78.57 26.20 -55.56
C VAL A 403 -79.47 24.97 -55.60
N GLY A 404 -80.28 24.83 -56.66
CA GLY A 404 -81.33 23.82 -56.76
C GLY A 404 -80.88 22.42 -56.31
N TRP A 405 -81.83 21.61 -55.81
CA TRP A 405 -81.61 20.30 -55.15
C TRP A 405 -80.58 19.38 -55.81
N ARG A 406 -80.36 19.53 -57.12
CA ARG A 406 -79.34 18.84 -57.92
C ARG A 406 -77.93 19.04 -57.38
N VAL A 407 -77.54 20.22 -56.89
CA VAL A 407 -76.18 20.43 -56.36
C VAL A 407 -76.02 19.80 -54.98
N VAL A 408 -77.04 19.85 -54.12
CA VAL A 408 -77.05 19.15 -52.82
C VAL A 408 -77.00 17.63 -53.03
N ALA A 409 -77.72 17.12 -54.03
CA ALA A 409 -77.66 15.70 -54.41
C ALA A 409 -76.28 15.32 -54.97
N VAL A 410 -75.67 16.15 -55.82
CA VAL A 410 -74.33 15.91 -56.38
C VAL A 410 -73.25 15.96 -55.29
N THR A 411 -73.28 16.94 -54.39
CA THR A 411 -72.30 17.03 -53.28
C THR A 411 -72.50 15.94 -52.23
N GLY A 412 -73.75 15.57 -51.92
CA GLY A 412 -74.07 14.43 -51.07
C GLY A 412 -73.62 13.10 -51.67
N CYS A 413 -73.80 12.93 -52.99
CA CYS A 413 -73.33 11.75 -53.71
C CYS A 413 -71.79 11.69 -53.76
N LEU A 414 -71.12 12.82 -53.98
CA LEU A 414 -69.66 12.92 -53.93
C LEU A 414 -69.10 12.62 -52.53
N TYR A 415 -69.74 13.13 -51.47
CA TYR A 415 -69.37 12.85 -50.08
C TYR A 415 -69.59 11.38 -49.72
N ALA A 416 -70.71 10.79 -50.14
CA ALA A 416 -70.98 9.36 -49.94
C ALA A 416 -70.00 8.49 -50.73
N ALA A 417 -69.64 8.87 -51.96
CA ALA A 417 -68.63 8.19 -52.75
C ALA A 417 -67.25 8.26 -52.10
N LEU A 418 -66.85 9.42 -51.54
CA LEU A 418 -65.61 9.56 -50.76
C LEU A 418 -65.63 8.73 -49.47
N TYR A 419 -66.76 8.67 -48.76
CA TYR A 419 -66.92 7.85 -47.57
C TYR A 419 -66.80 6.36 -47.88
N VAL A 420 -67.48 5.89 -48.93
CA VAL A 420 -67.43 4.50 -49.37
C VAL A 420 -66.04 4.17 -49.91
N TYR A 421 -65.40 5.08 -50.65
CA TYR A 421 -64.01 4.94 -51.08
C TYR A 421 -63.07 4.79 -49.88
N GLU A 422 -63.16 5.67 -48.89
CA GLU A 422 -62.32 5.62 -47.70
C GLU A 422 -62.59 4.34 -46.87
N ARG A 423 -63.86 3.93 -46.75
CA ARG A 423 -64.27 2.69 -46.07
C ARG A 423 -63.78 1.44 -46.78
N MET A 424 -63.79 1.40 -48.11
CA MET A 424 -63.25 0.29 -48.91
C MET A 424 -61.72 0.25 -48.88
N THR A 425 -61.06 1.42 -48.81
CA THR A 425 -59.59 1.50 -48.63
C THR A 425 -59.12 1.18 -47.20
N TRP A 426 -60.02 1.22 -46.22
CA TRP A 426 -59.77 0.81 -44.83
C TRP A 426 -59.69 -0.72 -44.68
N THR A 427 -58.62 -1.28 -45.24
CA THR A 427 -58.27 -2.70 -45.18
C THR A 427 -57.37 -3.00 -43.97
N ALA A 428 -57.17 -4.27 -43.63
CA ALA A 428 -56.25 -4.69 -42.57
C ALA A 428 -54.82 -4.12 -42.75
N ARG A 429 -54.40 -3.89 -44.01
CA ARG A 429 -53.12 -3.23 -44.33
C ARG A 429 -53.09 -1.74 -43.97
N ALA A 430 -54.21 -1.02 -44.13
CA ALA A 430 -54.31 0.38 -43.73
C ALA A 430 -54.34 0.50 -42.20
N GLN A 431 -55.06 -0.38 -41.51
CA GLN A 431 -55.06 -0.48 -40.04
C GLN A 431 -53.68 -0.79 -39.48
N GLN A 432 -52.94 -1.72 -40.10
CA GLN A 432 -51.56 -2.02 -39.71
C GLN A 432 -50.64 -0.80 -39.86
N ARG A 433 -50.78 0.00 -40.93
CA ARG A 433 -49.98 1.23 -41.13
C ARG A 433 -50.29 2.27 -40.05
N VAL A 434 -51.55 2.48 -39.72
CA VAL A 434 -51.97 3.41 -38.66
C VAL A 434 -51.48 2.92 -37.28
N PHE A 435 -51.61 1.63 -37.00
CA PHE A 435 -51.06 1.00 -35.80
C PHE A 435 -49.56 1.23 -35.67
N LYS A 436 -48.79 0.93 -36.73
CA LYS A 436 -47.33 1.11 -36.75
C LYS A 436 -46.95 2.58 -36.54
N GLN A 437 -47.68 3.52 -37.15
CA GLN A 437 -47.45 4.97 -36.95
C GLN A 437 -47.72 5.41 -35.50
N GLN A 438 -48.84 4.98 -34.91
CA GLN A 438 -49.17 5.26 -33.51
C GLN A 438 -48.13 4.65 -32.56
N TYR A 439 -47.71 3.41 -32.84
CA TYR A 439 -46.69 2.71 -32.08
C TYR A 439 -45.33 3.42 -32.18
N VAL A 440 -44.88 3.80 -33.38
CA VAL A 440 -43.61 4.52 -33.57
C VAL A 440 -43.61 5.84 -32.81
N ALA A 441 -44.71 6.60 -32.84
CA ALA A 441 -44.82 7.85 -32.09
C ALA A 441 -44.76 7.62 -30.56
N HIS A 442 -45.46 6.60 -30.07
CA HIS A 442 -45.47 6.23 -28.65
C HIS A 442 -44.11 5.71 -28.18
N ALA A 443 -43.57 4.70 -28.86
CA ALA A 443 -42.28 4.09 -28.57
C ALA A 443 -41.14 5.10 -28.68
N SER A 444 -41.15 5.99 -29.68
CA SER A 444 -40.13 7.05 -29.79
C SER A 444 -40.13 7.99 -28.59
N LYS A 445 -41.32 8.38 -28.09
CA LYS A 445 -41.43 9.25 -26.91
C LYS A 445 -40.91 8.56 -25.65
N LYS A 446 -41.26 7.29 -25.46
CA LYS A 446 -40.85 6.52 -24.28
C LYS A 446 -39.37 6.14 -24.32
N LEU A 447 -38.86 5.72 -25.49
CA LEU A 447 -37.44 5.42 -25.68
C LEU A 447 -36.57 6.64 -25.42
N ARG A 448 -37.02 7.86 -25.79
CA ARG A 448 -36.30 9.11 -25.45
C ARG A 448 -36.14 9.33 -23.95
N LEU A 449 -37.08 8.87 -23.11
CA LEU A 449 -36.98 9.03 -21.65
C LEU A 449 -35.91 8.13 -21.03
N ILE A 450 -35.56 7.01 -21.69
CA ILE A 450 -34.55 6.08 -21.19
C ILE A 450 -33.18 6.30 -21.82
N VAL A 451 -33.03 7.24 -22.77
CA VAL A 451 -31.75 7.48 -23.44
C VAL A 451 -30.66 7.79 -22.43
N ASP A 452 -30.93 8.74 -21.53
CA ASP A 452 -29.97 9.17 -20.50
C ASP A 452 -29.67 8.04 -19.50
N LEU A 453 -30.68 7.23 -19.16
CA LEU A 453 -30.50 6.07 -18.28
C LEU A 453 -29.65 4.98 -18.93
N THR A 454 -29.91 4.66 -20.20
CA THR A 454 -29.14 3.64 -20.94
C THR A 454 -27.72 4.11 -21.19
N SER A 455 -27.50 5.38 -21.54
CA SER A 455 -26.15 5.94 -21.71
C SER A 455 -25.38 5.98 -20.40
N ALA A 456 -26.00 6.40 -19.30
CA ALA A 456 -25.39 6.40 -17.97
C ALA A 456 -25.06 4.98 -17.47
N ASN A 457 -25.93 3.99 -17.73
CA ASN A 457 -25.64 2.60 -17.38
C ASN A 457 -24.44 2.05 -18.16
N CYS A 458 -24.34 2.38 -19.46
CA CYS A 458 -23.19 1.96 -20.27
C CYS A 458 -21.90 2.64 -19.82
N SER A 459 -21.94 3.94 -19.52
CA SER A 459 -20.77 4.68 -19.05
C SER A 459 -20.33 4.22 -17.65
N HIS A 460 -21.27 3.87 -16.77
CA HIS A 460 -20.99 3.25 -15.48
C HIS A 460 -20.34 1.86 -15.63
N GLN A 461 -20.80 1.04 -16.59
CA GLN A 461 -20.15 -0.25 -16.88
C GLN A 461 -18.68 -0.05 -17.27
N VAL A 462 -18.39 0.94 -18.13
CA VAL A 462 -17.03 1.30 -18.53
C VAL A 462 -16.20 1.79 -17.35
N GLN A 463 -16.78 2.67 -16.53
CA GLN A 463 -16.14 3.20 -15.33
C GLN A 463 -15.74 2.07 -14.37
N GLN A 464 -16.66 1.13 -14.13
CA GLN A 464 -16.45 0.04 -13.19
C GLN A 464 -15.33 -0.89 -13.64
N GLU A 465 -15.30 -1.28 -14.92
CA GLU A 465 -14.24 -2.15 -15.46
C GLU A 465 -12.86 -1.49 -15.38
N LEU A 466 -12.72 -0.25 -15.86
CA LEU A 466 -11.44 0.46 -15.82
C LEU A 466 -10.98 0.76 -14.39
N SER A 467 -11.89 1.16 -13.51
CA SER A 467 -11.55 1.43 -12.10
C SER A 467 -11.16 0.15 -11.36
N THR A 468 -11.81 -0.98 -11.67
CA THR A 468 -11.46 -2.28 -11.07
C THR A 468 -10.09 -2.75 -11.55
N MET A 469 -9.79 -2.62 -12.84
CA MET A 469 -8.45 -2.92 -13.37
C MET A 469 -7.39 -2.01 -12.74
N PHE A 470 -7.66 -0.71 -12.67
CA PHE A 470 -6.75 0.25 -12.05
C PHE A 470 -6.45 -0.10 -10.59
N ALA A 471 -7.48 -0.42 -9.80
CA ALA A 471 -7.31 -0.82 -8.40
C ALA A 471 -6.47 -2.10 -8.24
N ARG A 472 -6.62 -3.07 -9.16
CA ARG A 472 -5.76 -4.28 -9.18
C ARG A 472 -4.31 -3.94 -9.47
N LEU A 473 -4.06 -3.03 -10.40
CA LEU A 473 -2.70 -2.58 -10.74
C LEU A 473 -2.05 -1.82 -9.59
N CYS A 474 -2.78 -0.92 -8.91
CA CYS A 474 -2.27 -0.24 -7.71
C CYS A 474 -1.87 -1.25 -6.63
N ARG A 475 -2.71 -2.25 -6.36
CA ARG A 475 -2.40 -3.28 -5.37
C ARG A 475 -1.10 -4.04 -5.68
N LEU A 476 -0.81 -4.32 -6.95
CA LEU A 476 0.43 -4.98 -7.34
C LEU A 476 1.66 -4.09 -7.12
N ILE A 477 1.51 -2.78 -7.34
CA ILE A 477 2.57 -1.81 -7.04
C ILE A 477 2.75 -1.71 -5.52
N ASP A 478 1.66 -1.60 -4.76
CA ASP A 478 1.70 -1.54 -3.30
C ASP A 478 2.41 -2.79 -2.73
N GLU A 479 2.13 -3.99 -3.25
CA GLU A 479 2.81 -5.21 -2.85
C GLU A 479 4.33 -5.15 -3.12
N ALA A 480 4.74 -4.70 -4.31
CA ALA A 480 6.15 -4.53 -4.64
C ALA A 480 6.85 -3.45 -3.79
N THR A 481 6.16 -2.34 -3.51
CA THR A 481 6.62 -1.26 -2.63
C THR A 481 6.76 -1.76 -1.19
N THR A 482 5.80 -2.54 -0.67
CA THR A 482 5.90 -3.14 0.67
C THR A 482 7.08 -4.10 0.80
N GLU A 483 7.38 -4.89 -0.23
CA GLU A 483 8.56 -5.74 -0.24
C GLU A 483 9.84 -4.90 -0.20
N MET A 484 9.92 -3.83 -0.99
CA MET A 484 11.05 -2.89 -0.96
C MET A 484 11.20 -2.19 0.40
N ASP A 485 10.10 -1.86 1.07
CA ASP A 485 10.10 -1.31 2.44
C ASP A 485 10.60 -2.33 3.47
N THR A 486 10.25 -3.61 3.31
CA THR A 486 10.81 -4.66 4.17
C THR A 486 12.32 -4.79 3.97
N GLU A 487 12.81 -4.78 2.72
CA GLU A 487 14.25 -4.75 2.43
C GLU A 487 14.94 -3.51 3.04
N LEU A 488 14.28 -2.35 2.97
CA LEU A 488 14.80 -1.11 3.57
C LEU A 488 14.91 -1.21 5.10
N SER A 489 13.93 -1.83 5.75
CA SER A 489 13.93 -2.09 7.19
C SER A 489 15.06 -3.04 7.60
N GLU A 490 15.25 -4.14 6.87
CA GLU A 490 16.35 -5.08 7.09
C GLU A 490 17.72 -4.42 6.94
N VAL A 491 17.88 -3.56 5.92
CA VAL A 491 19.12 -2.80 5.72
C VAL A 491 19.37 -1.83 6.88
N LYS A 492 18.33 -1.14 7.37
CA LYS A 492 18.44 -0.23 8.54
C LYS A 492 18.89 -0.98 9.80
N GLU A 493 18.31 -2.15 10.08
CA GLU A 493 18.71 -2.94 11.25
C GLU A 493 20.14 -3.49 11.11
N ALA A 494 20.53 -3.91 9.91
CA ALA A 494 21.92 -4.31 9.62
C ALA A 494 22.92 -3.16 9.86
N ILE A 495 22.59 -1.92 9.45
CA ILE A 495 23.42 -0.73 9.72
C ILE A 495 23.59 -0.52 11.23
N LYS A 496 22.51 -0.64 12.01
CA LYS A 496 22.54 -0.48 13.47
C LYS A 496 23.40 -1.55 14.14
N MET A 497 23.31 -2.80 13.69
CA MET A 497 24.18 -3.88 14.17
C MET A 497 25.65 -3.60 13.86
N LEU A 498 25.97 -3.18 12.63
CA LEU A 498 27.34 -2.84 12.21
C LEU A 498 27.91 -1.63 12.98
N ASP A 499 27.07 -0.64 13.28
CA ASP A 499 27.44 0.50 14.12
C ASP A 499 27.76 0.10 15.56
N THR A 500 26.95 -0.81 16.12
CA THR A 500 27.19 -1.38 17.46
C THR A 500 28.48 -2.19 17.49
N ALA A 501 28.73 -3.01 16.46
CA ALA A 501 29.93 -3.82 16.33
C ALA A 501 31.20 -2.95 16.21
N SER A 502 31.21 -1.97 15.31
CA SER A 502 32.35 -1.05 15.14
C SER A 502 32.61 -0.22 16.39
N THR A 503 31.58 0.29 17.06
CA THR A 503 31.72 1.04 18.32
C THR A 503 32.27 0.16 19.44
N SER A 504 31.78 -1.08 19.55
CA SER A 504 32.25 -2.04 20.56
C SER A 504 33.69 -2.45 20.31
N ALA A 505 34.05 -2.72 19.05
CA ALA A 505 35.41 -3.05 18.65
C ALA A 505 36.39 -1.92 19.01
N LYS A 506 36.02 -0.67 18.71
CA LYS A 506 36.81 0.52 19.06
C LYS A 506 36.99 0.66 20.58
N LYS A 507 35.93 0.48 21.37
CA LYS A 507 36.01 0.53 22.84
C LYS A 507 36.92 -0.55 23.41
N LEU A 508 36.80 -1.79 22.94
CA LEU A 508 37.63 -2.90 23.39
C LEU A 508 39.10 -2.71 22.98
N ARG A 509 39.35 -2.18 21.77
CA ARG A 509 40.71 -1.89 21.30
C ARG A 509 41.40 -0.86 22.19
N ASN A 510 40.68 0.19 22.57
CA ASN A 510 41.21 1.20 23.49
C ASN A 510 41.53 0.62 24.87
N LYS A 511 40.71 -0.30 25.39
CA LYS A 511 40.98 -1.00 26.64
C LYS A 511 42.21 -1.91 26.55
N ALA A 512 42.38 -2.63 25.44
CA ALA A 512 43.55 -3.46 25.20
C ALA A 512 44.83 -2.61 25.08
N ASN A 513 44.75 -1.45 24.43
CA ASN A 513 45.86 -0.49 24.34
C ASN A 513 46.23 0.06 25.73
N TYR A 514 45.24 0.43 26.55
CA TYR A 514 45.46 0.85 27.93
C TYR A 514 46.18 -0.24 28.74
N LEU A 515 45.74 -1.50 28.64
CA LEU A 515 46.40 -2.61 29.33
C LEU A 515 47.85 -2.80 28.87
N SER A 516 48.12 -2.66 27.57
CA SER A 516 49.49 -2.73 27.03
C SER A 516 50.38 -1.64 27.63
N HIS A 517 49.86 -0.42 27.74
CA HIS A 517 50.57 0.71 28.35
C HIS A 517 50.83 0.51 29.85
N GLU A 518 49.86 -0.02 30.61
CA GLU A 518 50.06 -0.36 32.02
C GLU A 518 51.18 -1.40 32.22
N LEU A 519 51.26 -2.39 31.32
CA LEU A 519 52.36 -3.37 31.32
C LEU A 519 53.70 -2.75 30.91
N GLU A 520 53.70 -1.70 30.09
CA GLU A 520 54.91 -0.91 29.80
C GLU A 520 55.38 -0.12 31.00
N LEU A 521 54.47 0.58 31.70
CA LEU A 521 54.79 1.28 32.95
C LEU A 521 55.32 0.32 34.02
N PHE A 522 54.71 -0.87 34.15
CA PHE A 522 55.21 -1.92 35.04
C PHE A 522 56.63 -2.35 34.67
N ASP A 523 56.89 -2.58 33.39
CA ASP A 523 58.23 -2.95 32.93
C ASP A 523 59.24 -1.84 33.23
N ASP A 524 58.89 -0.57 33.00
CA ASP A 524 59.78 0.56 33.24
C ASP A 524 60.12 0.71 34.74
N ALA A 525 59.11 0.61 35.60
CA ALA A 525 59.26 0.78 37.04
C ALA A 525 60.00 -0.39 37.72
N PHE A 526 59.75 -1.63 37.28
CA PHE A 526 60.16 -2.83 38.02
C PHE A 526 61.13 -3.75 37.27
N LEU A 527 61.25 -3.62 35.94
CA LEU A 527 62.07 -4.51 35.11
C LEU A 527 63.21 -3.79 34.36
N LYS A 528 63.05 -2.52 33.93
CA LYS A 528 64.05 -1.78 33.14
C LYS A 528 64.96 -0.87 33.96
N HIS A 529 64.52 -0.34 35.10
CA HIS A 529 65.43 0.32 36.04
C HIS A 529 66.27 -0.71 36.80
N ASN A 530 67.21 -1.33 36.07
CA ASN A 530 68.55 -1.76 36.49
C ASN A 530 69.38 -2.01 35.23
#